data_AF-A0A379FGJ6-F1
#
_entry.id   AF-A0A379FGJ6-F1
#
_cell.length_a   1.000
_cell.length_b   1.000
_cell.length_c   1.000
_cell.angle_alpha   90.00
_cell.angle_beta   90.00
_cell.angle_gamma   90.00
#
_symmetry.space_group_name_H-M   'P 1'
#
loop_
_entity.id
_entity.type
_entity.pdbx_description
1 polymer ?
#
loop_
_entity_poly.entity_id
_entity_poly.type
_entity_poly.pdbx_seq_one_letter_code
_entity_poly.pdbx_strand_id
1 'polypeptide(L)'
;MVFKKQDALLPYPKNSYDGYRILQEFFCFPEAFLFLDIHGLDDIPLAIEAEQFKLVINFDLEIPDGVILYDDSIKLNCTPIVNLFPIDSEAINLTGKSEEYVLSPNYQLTECFDIFSINEVRGLRYPNDAKPYPITYTSI
;
A
#
# COMPACT_ATOMS: atom_id res chain seq x y z
N MET A 1 -7.05 7.96 -9.31
CA MET A 1 -6.85 6.83 -8.37
C MET A 1 -6.53 7.31 -6.94
N VAL A 2 -5.27 7.62 -6.58
CA VAL A 2 -4.79 7.75 -5.17
C VAL A 2 -5.51 8.78 -4.27
N PHE A 3 -6.25 9.73 -4.83
CA PHE A 3 -7.05 10.69 -4.06
C PHE A 3 -8.18 10.04 -3.25
N LYS A 4 -8.72 8.90 -3.69
CA LYS A 4 -9.77 8.18 -2.95
C LYS A 4 -9.14 7.41 -1.79
N LYS A 5 -9.85 7.31 -0.66
CA LYS A 5 -9.37 6.61 0.54
C LYS A 5 -9.02 5.14 0.29
N GLN A 6 -9.78 4.48 -0.58
CA GLN A 6 -9.57 3.08 -0.95
C GLN A 6 -8.33 2.84 -1.80
N ASP A 7 -7.82 3.89 -2.46
CA ASP A 7 -6.66 3.84 -3.35
C ASP A 7 -5.39 4.32 -2.61
N ALA A 8 -5.42 4.32 -1.27
CA ALA A 8 -4.27 4.65 -0.43
C ALA A 8 -3.13 3.67 -0.64
N LEU A 9 -1.90 4.20 -0.72
CA LEU A 9 -0.70 3.38 -0.91
C LEU A 9 -0.31 2.66 0.38
N LEU A 10 -0.49 3.31 1.53
CA LEU A 10 -0.16 2.75 2.82
C LEU A 10 -1.42 2.53 3.68
N PRO A 11 -1.42 1.54 4.59
CA PRO A 11 -2.47 1.41 5.60
C PRO A 11 -2.40 2.60 6.57
N TYR A 12 -3.44 3.44 6.56
CA TYR A 12 -3.57 4.53 7.54
C TYR A 12 -4.55 4.15 8.66
N PRO A 13 -4.29 4.55 9.91
CA PRO A 13 -5.24 4.33 11.00
C PRO A 13 -6.56 5.06 10.70
N LYS A 14 -7.68 4.47 11.15
CA LYS A 14 -9.03 4.98 10.86
C LYS A 14 -9.27 6.42 11.33
N ASN A 15 -8.49 6.89 12.30
CA ASN A 15 -8.57 8.21 12.90
C ASN A 15 -7.64 9.25 12.25
N SER A 16 -6.94 8.90 11.16
CA SER A 16 -6.12 9.85 10.41
C SER A 16 -6.97 10.72 9.48
N TYR A 17 -6.63 12.01 9.38
CA TYR A 17 -7.21 12.90 8.38
C TYR A 17 -6.62 12.60 6.99
N ASP A 18 -7.49 12.34 6.02
CA ASP A 18 -7.10 11.94 4.66
C ASP A 18 -6.20 12.99 3.95
N GLY A 19 -6.27 14.26 4.35
CA GLY A 19 -5.42 15.32 3.79
C GLY A 19 -3.91 15.13 4.07
N TYR A 20 -3.55 14.66 5.27
CA TYR A 20 -2.13 14.41 5.59
C TYR A 20 -1.57 13.22 4.81
N ARG A 21 -2.41 12.19 4.58
CA ARG A 21 -2.06 11.07 3.71
C ARG A 21 -1.68 11.55 2.32
N ILE A 22 -2.54 12.34 1.68
CA ILE A 22 -2.32 12.81 0.30
C ILE A 22 -1.00 13.58 0.19
N LEU A 23 -0.73 14.49 1.14
CA LEU A 23 0.52 15.24 1.15
C LEU A 23 1.74 14.33 1.31
N GLN A 24 1.70 13.41 2.27
CA GLN A 24 2.79 12.47 2.50
C GLN A 24 3.04 11.59 1.27
N GLU A 25 1.99 10.98 0.71
CA GLU A 25 2.10 10.14 -0.49
C GLU A 25 2.62 10.95 -1.69
N PHE A 26 2.18 12.20 -1.87
CA PHE A 26 2.65 13.05 -2.96
C PHE A 26 4.14 13.38 -2.86
N PHE A 27 4.63 13.68 -1.65
CA PHE A 27 6.06 13.97 -1.46
C PHE A 27 6.94 12.73 -1.51
N CYS A 28 6.42 11.55 -1.14
CA CYS A 28 7.17 10.31 -1.20
C CYS A 28 7.17 9.66 -2.59
N PHE A 29 6.06 9.73 -3.33
CA PHE A 29 5.89 9.07 -4.62
C PHE A 29 4.89 9.81 -5.52
N PRO A 30 5.29 10.96 -6.11
CA PRO A 30 4.39 11.81 -6.89
C PRO A 30 3.83 11.12 -8.15
N GLU A 31 4.53 10.15 -8.71
CA GLU A 31 4.11 9.41 -9.90
C GLU A 31 2.79 8.65 -9.67
N ALA A 32 2.48 8.29 -8.43
CA ALA A 32 1.20 7.66 -8.09
C ALA A 32 -0.02 8.58 -8.35
N PHE A 33 0.21 9.88 -8.54
CA PHE A 33 -0.81 10.86 -8.87
C PHE A 33 -0.94 11.13 -10.38
N LEU A 34 -0.07 10.55 -11.21
CA LEU A 34 -0.06 10.73 -12.67
C LEU A 34 -0.98 9.72 -13.38
N PHE A 35 -2.21 9.60 -12.88
CA PHE A 35 -3.24 8.75 -13.46
C PHE A 35 -4.42 9.61 -13.94
N LEU A 36 -4.93 9.29 -15.13
CA LEU A 36 -6.13 9.90 -15.69
C LEU A 36 -7.18 8.82 -15.94
N ASP A 37 -8.42 9.11 -15.55
CA ASP A 37 -9.57 8.25 -15.78
C ASP A 37 -10.38 8.82 -16.95
N ILE A 38 -10.64 8.02 -17.98
CA ILE A 38 -11.46 8.41 -19.14
C ILE A 38 -12.84 7.79 -18.96
N HIS A 39 -13.85 8.64 -18.78
CA HIS A 39 -15.25 8.23 -18.60
C HIS A 39 -16.04 8.31 -19.92
N GLY A 40 -17.16 7.59 -20.00
CA GLY A 40 -18.05 7.60 -21.17
C GLY A 40 -17.68 6.61 -22.28
N LEU A 41 -16.69 5.74 -22.06
CA LEU A 41 -16.37 4.65 -22.98
C LEU A 41 -17.41 3.51 -22.93
N ASP A 42 -18.17 3.41 -21.83
CA ASP A 42 -19.22 2.41 -21.64
C ASP A 42 -20.40 2.60 -22.62
N ASP A 43 -20.55 3.80 -23.19
CA ASP A 43 -21.61 4.15 -24.16
C ASP A 43 -21.28 3.68 -25.60
N ILE A 44 -20.07 3.13 -25.83
CA ILE A 44 -19.66 2.63 -27.14
C ILE A 44 -20.43 1.33 -27.42
N PRO A 45 -21.21 1.24 -28.53
CA PRO A 45 -22.01 0.06 -28.82
C PRO A 45 -21.15 -1.21 -28.94
N LEU A 46 -21.50 -2.24 -28.18
CA LEU A 46 -20.82 -3.55 -28.21
C LEU A 46 -20.81 -4.21 -29.60
N ALA A 47 -21.72 -3.80 -30.49
CA ALA A 47 -21.85 -4.32 -31.85
C ALA A 47 -20.74 -3.83 -32.81
N ILE A 48 -19.86 -2.92 -32.37
CA ILE A 48 -18.73 -2.45 -33.15
C ILE A 48 -17.60 -3.48 -33.03
N GLU A 49 -17.42 -4.29 -34.06
CA GLU A 49 -16.23 -5.12 -34.22
C GLU A 49 -15.11 -4.27 -34.82
N ALA A 50 -14.17 -3.85 -33.98
CA ALA A 50 -12.98 -3.12 -34.40
C ALA A 50 -11.75 -3.64 -33.64
N GLU A 51 -10.66 -3.91 -34.35
CA GLU A 51 -9.39 -4.33 -33.73
C GLU A 51 -8.65 -3.14 -33.09
N GLN A 52 -8.94 -1.92 -33.55
CA GLN A 52 -8.29 -0.69 -33.13
C GLN A 52 -9.27 0.48 -33.16
N PHE A 53 -9.11 1.41 -32.22
CA PHE A 53 -9.79 2.70 -32.24
C PHE A 53 -8.80 3.80 -31.88
N LYS A 54 -9.13 5.03 -32.27
CA LYS A 54 -8.32 6.21 -31.96
C LYS A 54 -9.11 7.12 -31.04
N LEU A 55 -8.57 7.37 -29.85
CA LEU A 55 -9.03 8.43 -28.97
C LEU A 55 -8.26 9.72 -29.28
N VAL A 56 -8.97 10.81 -29.55
CA VAL A 56 -8.37 12.13 -29.80
C VAL A 56 -8.77 13.05 -28.65
N ILE A 57 -7.78 13.52 -27.89
CA ILE A 57 -7.96 14.46 -26.79
C ILE A 57 -7.52 15.84 -27.30
N ASN A 58 -8.47 16.77 -27.39
CA ASN A 58 -8.19 18.15 -27.80
C ASN A 58 -8.06 19.02 -26.54
N PHE A 59 -6.99 19.81 -26.48
CA PHE A 59 -6.75 20.76 -25.40
C PHE A 59 -6.93 22.18 -25.93
N ASP A 60 -7.50 23.07 -25.12
CA ASP A 60 -7.63 24.49 -25.46
C ASP A 60 -6.30 25.25 -25.33
N LEU A 61 -5.35 24.69 -24.59
CA LEU A 61 -3.99 25.20 -24.48
C LEU A 61 -3.04 24.45 -25.41
N GLU A 62 -2.09 25.18 -25.98
CA GLU A 62 -0.95 24.60 -26.69
C GLU A 62 -0.07 23.80 -25.73
N ILE A 63 0.46 22.68 -26.22
CA ILE A 63 1.44 21.88 -25.48
C ILE A 63 2.71 22.74 -25.37
N PRO A 64 3.26 22.96 -24.16
CA PRO A 64 4.45 23.79 -23.99
C PRO A 64 5.64 23.34 -24.82
N ASP A 65 6.42 24.31 -25.31
CA ASP A 65 7.66 24.05 -26.02
C ASP A 65 8.62 23.22 -25.15
N GLY A 66 9.10 22.09 -25.69
CA GLY A 66 10.02 21.20 -25.00
C GLY A 66 9.40 19.92 -24.41
N VAL A 67 8.08 19.76 -24.47
CA VAL A 67 7.44 18.47 -24.16
C VAL A 67 7.70 17.49 -25.31
N ILE A 68 8.38 16.40 -25.02
CA ILE A 68 8.60 15.29 -25.96
C ILE A 68 7.70 14.14 -25.55
N LEU A 69 6.84 13.71 -26.46
CA LEU A 69 6.00 12.52 -26.30
C LEU A 69 6.66 11.34 -27.01
N TYR A 70 6.71 10.21 -26.30
CA TYR A 70 7.14 8.91 -26.80
C TYR A 70 5.95 7.97 -26.89
N ASP A 71 6.06 6.90 -27.69
CA ASP A 71 5.01 5.89 -27.82
C ASP A 71 4.66 5.21 -26.48
N ASP A 72 5.57 5.23 -25.51
CA ASP A 72 5.37 4.67 -24.17
C ASP A 72 5.04 5.72 -23.10
N SER A 73 4.78 6.98 -23.49
CA SER A 73 4.43 8.06 -22.54
C SER A 73 3.07 7.86 -21.87
N ILE A 74 2.20 7.04 -22.47
CA ILE A 74 0.92 6.63 -21.90
C ILE A 74 0.94 5.11 -21.77
N LYS A 75 0.74 4.61 -20.54
CA LYS A 75 0.71 3.18 -20.25
C LYS A 75 -0.63 2.80 -19.65
N LEU A 76 -1.22 1.73 -20.17
CA LEU A 76 -2.43 1.12 -19.64
C LEU A 76 -2.05 -0.02 -18.69
N ASN A 77 -2.97 -0.40 -17.81
CA ASN A 77 -2.79 -1.52 -16.87
C ASN A 77 -1.60 -1.35 -15.91
N CYS A 78 -1.28 -0.11 -15.56
CA CYS A 78 -0.29 0.18 -14.53
C CYS A 78 -0.98 0.43 -13.19
N THR A 79 -0.35 -0.01 -12.11
CA THR A 79 -0.77 0.31 -10.74
C THR A 79 0.48 0.53 -9.88
N PRO A 80 0.47 1.48 -8.95
CA PRO A 80 1.52 1.57 -7.94
C PRO A 80 1.52 0.31 -7.07
N ILE A 81 2.70 -0.07 -6.58
CA ILE A 81 2.89 -1.24 -5.70
C ILE A 81 3.72 -0.79 -4.49
N VAL A 82 3.33 -1.24 -3.30
CA VAL A 82 4.10 -1.11 -2.06
C VAL A 82 4.62 -2.47 -1.62
N ASN A 83 5.85 -2.50 -1.10
CA ASN A 83 6.48 -3.73 -0.62
C ASN A 83 6.10 -4.00 0.86
N LEU A 84 4.83 -4.30 1.11
CA LEU A 84 4.34 -4.70 2.44
C LEU A 84 3.86 -6.15 2.39
N PHE A 85 4.34 -6.97 3.30
CA PHE A 85 3.95 -8.38 3.40
C PHE A 85 3.92 -8.84 4.86
N PRO A 86 3.07 -9.82 5.20
CA PRO A 86 3.02 -10.37 6.54
C PRO A 86 4.27 -11.21 6.81
N ILE A 87 4.84 -11.06 8.01
CA ILE A 87 5.93 -11.88 8.52
C ILE A 87 5.72 -12.09 10.02
N ASP A 88 5.96 -13.31 10.50
CA ASP A 88 5.97 -13.60 11.93
C ASP A 88 7.28 -13.10 12.53
N SER A 89 7.21 -12.47 13.71
CA SER A 89 8.41 -12.08 14.42
C SER A 89 9.05 -13.28 15.14
N GLU A 90 10.32 -13.13 15.50
CA GLU A 90 10.97 -14.04 16.42
C GLU A 90 10.24 -14.08 17.76
N ALA A 91 10.16 -15.26 18.37
CA ALA A 91 9.43 -15.46 19.61
C ALA A 91 10.15 -14.80 20.78
N ILE A 92 9.43 -13.96 21.53
CA ILE A 92 9.94 -13.28 22.71
C ILE A 92 9.54 -14.05 23.98
N ASN A 93 10.52 -14.34 24.84
CA ASN A 93 10.25 -14.88 26.16
C ASN A 93 9.98 -13.75 27.17
N LEU A 94 8.72 -13.63 27.60
CA LEU A 94 8.28 -12.65 28.59
C LEU A 94 8.69 -13.08 30.00
N THR A 95 9.89 -12.66 30.41
CA THR A 95 10.45 -12.95 31.74
C THR A 95 9.88 -12.08 32.87
N GLY A 96 9.15 -11.01 32.55
CA GLY A 96 8.63 -10.03 33.53
C GLY A 96 9.68 -9.14 34.17
N LYS A 97 10.93 -9.16 33.67
CA LYS A 97 12.05 -8.33 34.16
C LYS A 97 12.16 -6.97 33.48
N SER A 98 11.44 -6.79 32.37
CA SER A 98 11.40 -5.55 31.58
C SER A 98 9.95 -5.24 31.23
N GLU A 99 9.64 -3.96 31.13
CA GLU A 99 8.33 -3.47 30.66
C GLU A 99 8.24 -3.49 29.13
N GLU A 100 9.38 -3.34 28.45
CA GLU A 100 9.48 -3.32 26.99
C GLU A 100 10.38 -4.44 26.48
N TYR A 101 10.02 -4.99 25.32
CA TYR A 101 10.76 -6.04 24.64
C TYR A 101 10.98 -5.68 23.16
N VAL A 102 12.20 -5.89 22.68
CA VAL A 102 12.56 -5.61 21.28
C VAL A 102 11.98 -6.70 20.37
N LEU A 103 11.15 -6.30 19.43
CA LEU A 103 10.62 -7.14 18.36
C LEU A 103 11.60 -7.11 17.17
N SER A 104 11.92 -8.27 16.64
CA SER A 104 12.65 -8.41 15.38
C SER A 104 11.95 -9.45 14.51
N PRO A 105 11.71 -9.18 13.21
CA PRO A 105 11.23 -10.19 12.27
C PRO A 105 12.21 -11.38 12.16
N ASN A 106 13.51 -11.09 12.23
CA ASN A 106 14.57 -12.08 12.15
C ASN A 106 15.87 -11.49 12.71
N TYR A 107 16.42 -12.07 13.78
CA TYR A 107 17.64 -11.55 14.43
C TYR A 107 18.89 -11.62 13.55
N GLN A 108 18.93 -12.52 12.57
CA GLN A 108 20.08 -12.70 11.67
C GLN A 108 20.05 -11.72 10.48
N LEU A 109 18.86 -11.26 10.10
CA LEU A 109 18.63 -10.43 8.90
C LEU A 109 17.90 -9.13 9.24
N THR A 110 18.27 -8.51 10.37
CA THR A 110 17.61 -7.30 10.87
C THR A 110 17.67 -6.14 9.87
N GLU A 111 18.70 -6.07 9.01
CA GLU A 111 18.84 -5.01 8.00
C GLU A 111 17.96 -5.23 6.75
N CYS A 112 17.34 -6.40 6.59
CA CYS A 112 16.51 -6.73 5.44
C CYS A 112 15.02 -6.43 5.65
N PHE A 113 14.59 -6.14 6.88
CA PHE A 113 13.19 -6.00 7.24
C PHE A 113 12.98 -4.86 8.23
N ASP A 114 11.97 -4.03 7.96
CA ASP A 114 11.44 -3.06 8.92
C ASP A 114 10.01 -3.42 9.31
N ILE A 115 9.67 -3.25 10.58
CA ILE A 115 8.31 -3.48 11.07
C ILE A 115 7.46 -2.26 10.75
N PHE A 116 6.49 -2.43 9.87
CA PHE A 116 5.51 -1.39 9.54
C PHE A 116 4.36 -1.32 10.57
N SER A 117 3.75 -2.46 10.90
CA SER A 117 2.65 -2.55 11.86
C SER A 117 2.62 -3.92 12.54
N ILE A 118 2.07 -3.97 13.76
CA ILE A 118 1.78 -5.22 14.46
C ILE A 118 0.28 -5.48 14.34
N ASN A 119 -0.08 -6.52 13.58
CA ASN A 119 -1.50 -6.82 13.30
C ASN A 119 -2.11 -7.76 14.34
N GLU A 120 -1.32 -8.65 14.93
CA GLU A 120 -1.77 -9.61 15.93
C GLU A 120 -0.60 -9.98 16.85
N VAL A 121 -0.88 -10.24 18.12
CA VAL A 121 0.10 -10.77 19.07
C VAL A 121 -0.45 -12.06 19.67
N ARG A 122 0.30 -13.16 19.51
CA ARG A 122 -0.05 -14.47 20.08
C ARG A 122 1.03 -14.91 21.07
N GLY A 123 0.62 -15.53 22.15
CA GLY A 123 1.52 -16.12 23.14
C GLY A 123 1.07 -17.52 23.56
N LEU A 124 2.01 -18.29 24.10
CA LEU A 124 1.75 -19.57 24.74
C LEU A 124 2.11 -19.45 26.22
N ARG A 125 1.16 -19.77 27.10
CA ARG A 125 1.40 -19.75 28.55
C ARG A 125 1.63 -21.16 29.07
N TYR A 126 2.70 -21.34 29.83
CA TYR A 126 3.07 -22.61 30.48
C TYR A 126 2.81 -22.52 31.99
N PRO A 127 1.62 -22.90 32.47
CA PRO A 127 1.37 -23.06 33.91
C PRO A 127 2.13 -24.27 34.47
N ASN A 128 2.54 -24.22 35.75
CA ASN A 128 3.40 -25.23 36.39
C ASN A 128 2.85 -26.66 36.42
N ASP A 129 1.56 -26.89 36.15
CA ASP A 129 0.92 -28.23 36.20
C ASP A 129 -0.22 -28.42 35.17
N ALA A 130 -0.22 -27.67 34.05
CA ALA A 130 -1.24 -27.84 33.01
C ALA A 130 -0.67 -27.71 31.60
N LYS A 131 -1.42 -28.23 30.61
CA LYS A 131 -1.05 -28.12 29.20
C LYS A 131 -0.98 -26.64 28.78
N PRO A 132 -0.01 -26.27 27.93
CA PRO A 132 0.06 -24.91 27.42
C PRO A 132 -1.20 -24.56 26.62
N TYR A 133 -1.66 -23.32 26.76
CA TYR A 133 -2.79 -22.80 26.00
C TYR A 133 -2.43 -21.48 25.32
N PRO A 134 -2.98 -21.22 24.12
CA PRO A 134 -2.75 -19.99 23.38
C PRO A 134 -3.50 -18.82 24.03
N ILE A 135 -2.86 -17.65 24.01
CA ILE A 135 -3.43 -16.37 24.42
C ILE A 135 -3.23 -15.39 23.27
N THR A 136 -4.27 -14.68 22.86
CA THR A 136 -4.17 -13.57 21.92
C THR A 136 -4.15 -12.26 22.71
N TYR A 137 -3.15 -11.43 22.45
CA TYR A 137 -3.05 -10.08 22.99
C TYR A 137 -3.52 -9.09 21.92
N THR A 138 -4.17 -8.02 22.35
CA THR A 138 -4.56 -6.93 21.45
C THR A 138 -3.30 -6.15 21.07
N SER A 139 -2.99 -6.02 19.78
CA SER A 139 -2.02 -5.02 19.33
C SER A 139 -2.65 -3.63 19.43
N ILE A 140 -1.86 -2.66 19.88
CA ILE A 140 -2.30 -1.27 20.12
C ILE A 140 -2.34 -0.51 18.79
#